data_AF-A0A1D9H5D4-F1
#
_entry.id   AF-A0A1D9H5D4-F1
#
_cell.length_a   1.000
_cell.length_b   1.000
_cell.length_c   1.000
_cell.angle_alpha   90.00
_cell.angle_beta   90.00
_cell.angle_gamma   90.00
#
_symmetry.space_group_name_H-M   'P 1'
#
loop_
_entity.id
_entity.type
_entity.pdbx_description
1 polymer ?
#
loop_
_entity_poly.entity_id
_entity_poly.type
_entity_poly.pdbx_seq_one_letter_code
_entity_poly.pdbx_strand_id
1 'polypeptide(L)' 'MQADDLDRAYTQLCRTMAEVGEARTPLLLAALCLALISREAEAAPVLQAIEDARRACGV' A
#
# COMPACT_ATOMS: atom_id res chain seq x y z
N MET A 1 7.21 -8.58 8.51
CA MET A 1 6.18 -9.52 8.03
C MET A 1 6.87 -10.76 7.49
N GLN A 2 6.36 -11.95 7.75
CA GLN A 2 6.92 -13.19 7.16
C GLN A 2 6.57 -13.27 5.66
N ALA A 3 7.29 -14.09 4.89
CA ALA A 3 7.08 -14.20 3.43
C ALA A 3 5.64 -14.63 3.09
N ASP A 4 5.11 -15.64 3.78
CA ASP A 4 3.75 -16.14 3.54
C ASP A 4 2.66 -15.09 3.83
N ASP A 5 2.86 -14.29 4.89
CA ASP A 5 1.94 -13.19 5.23
C ASP A 5 1.98 -12.08 4.18
N LEU A 6 3.18 -11.78 3.64
CA LEU A 6 3.36 -10.81 2.57
C LEU A 6 2.66 -11.25 1.29
N ASP A 7 2.86 -12.50 0.87
CA ASP A 7 2.25 -13.06 -0.33
C ASP A 7 0.72 -13.07 -0.22
N ARG A 8 0.20 -13.41 0.96
CA ARG A 8 -1.24 -13.37 1.24
C ARG A 8 -1.79 -11.94 1.17
N ALA A 9 -1.13 -10.98 1.81
CA ALA A 9 -1.56 -9.58 1.80
C ALA A 9 -1.52 -8.99 0.37
N TYR A 10 -0.46 -9.29 -0.38
CA TYR A 10 -0.30 -8.85 -1.76
C TYR A 10 -1.35 -9.47 -2.69
N THR A 11 -1.59 -10.78 -2.57
CA THR A 11 -2.63 -11.47 -3.34
C THR A 11 -4.02 -10.87 -3.08
N GLN A 12 -4.34 -10.58 -1.81
CA GLN A 12 -5.60 -9.93 -1.46
C GLN A 12 -5.71 -8.54 -2.07
N LEU A 13 -4.63 -7.74 -2.01
CA LEU A 13 -4.60 -6.40 -2.59
C LEU A 13 -4.87 -6.43 -4.11
N CYS A 14 -4.19 -7.32 -4.85
CA CYS A 14 -4.41 -7.48 -6.29
C CYS A 14 -5.85 -7.86 -6.63
N ARG A 15 -6.44 -8.81 -5.88
CA ARG A 15 -7.83 -9.23 -6.08
C ARG A 15 -8.80 -8.07 -5.82
N THR A 16 -8.63 -7.36 -4.70
CA THR A 16 -9.51 -6.24 -4.36
C THR A 16 -9.38 -5.10 -5.37
N MET A 17 -8.18 -4.78 -5.87
CA MET A 17 -8.02 -3.79 -6.96
C MET A 17 -8.76 -4.21 -8.24
N ALA A 18 -8.69 -5.49 -8.61
CA ALA A 18 -9.42 -6.02 -9.76
C ALA A 18 -10.95 -5.94 -9.56
N GLU A 19 -11.44 -6.20 -8.35
CA GLU A 19 -12.87 -6.14 -8.01
C GLU A 19 -13.43 -4.70 -7.99
N VAL A 20 -12.70 -3.73 -7.45
CA VAL A 20 -13.17 -2.32 -7.40
C VAL A 20 -13.01 -1.60 -8.74
N GLY A 21 -12.13 -2.10 -9.62
CA GLY A 21 -11.84 -1.58 -10.94
C GLY A 21 -10.89 -0.38 -10.96
N GLU A 22 -10.26 -0.15 -12.12
CA GLU A 22 -9.19 0.86 -12.33
C GLU A 22 -9.56 2.26 -11.83
N ALA A 23 -10.81 2.70 -12.07
CA ALA A 23 -11.27 4.03 -11.68
C ALA A 23 -11.30 4.22 -10.15
N ARG A 24 -11.47 3.16 -9.37
CA ARG A 24 -11.55 3.22 -7.90
C ARG A 24 -10.27 2.77 -7.22
N THR A 25 -9.35 2.11 -7.92
CA THR A 25 -8.05 1.68 -7.38
C THR A 25 -7.27 2.80 -6.69
N PRO A 26 -7.15 4.03 -7.24
CA PRO A 26 -6.44 5.12 -6.54
C PRO A 26 -7.07 5.47 -5.19
N LEU A 27 -8.40 5.47 -5.10
CA LEU A 27 -9.12 5.75 -3.85
C LEU A 27 -8.94 4.62 -2.83
N LEU A 28 -9.01 3.36 -3.28
CA LEU A 28 -8.74 2.19 -2.43
C LEU A 28 -7.32 2.25 -1.84
N LEU A 29 -6.32 2.52 -2.67
CA LEU A 29 -4.92 2.62 -2.25
C LEU A 29 -4.70 3.79 -1.30
N ALA A 30 -5.30 4.96 -1.56
CA ALA A 30 -5.23 6.10 -0.65
C ALA A 30 -5.84 5.78 0.73
N ALA A 31 -7.00 5.12 0.76
CA ALA A 31 -7.65 4.72 2.00
C ALA A 31 -6.84 3.67 2.78
N LEU A 32 -6.29 2.67 2.08
CA LEU A 32 -5.40 1.67 2.68
C LEU A 32 -4.15 2.32 3.27
N CYS A 33 -3.47 3.18 2.51
CA CYS A 33 -2.30 3.90 2.97
C CYS A 33 -2.62 4.75 4.20
N LEU A 34 -3.72 5.51 4.21
CA LEU A 34 -4.11 6.31 5.36
C LEU A 34 -4.36 5.45 6.61
N ALA A 35 -5.02 4.30 6.46
CA ALA A 35 -5.26 3.38 7.56
C ALA A 35 -3.97 2.77 8.12
N LEU A 36 -2.98 2.47 7.26
CA LEU A 36 -1.68 1.98 7.68
C LEU A 36 -0.84 3.07 8.36
N ILE A 37 -0.78 4.27 7.77
CA ILE A 37 -0.06 5.43 8.33
C ILE A 37 -0.57 5.77 9.72
N SER A 38 -1.89 5.69 9.94
CA SER A 38 -2.50 5.98 11.23
C SER A 38 -2.13 5.00 12.35
N ARG A 39 -1.46 3.89 12.03
CA ARG A 39 -0.95 2.90 13.01
C ARG A 39 0.49 3.17 13.43
N GLU A 40 1.20 4.01 12.70
CA GLU A 40 2.60 4.32 12.99
C GLU A 40 2.69 5.40 14.07
N ALA A 41 3.64 5.24 15.00
CA ALA A 41 3.86 6.20 16.06
C ALA A 41 4.58 7.47 15.57
N GLU A 42 5.34 7.35 14.48
CA GLU A 42 6.17 8.43 13.92
C GLU A 42 6.02 8.52 12.41
N ALA A 43 6.13 9.74 11.88
CA ALA A 43 6.01 9.98 10.44
C ALA A 43 7.27 9.58 9.64
N ALA A 44 8.45 9.55 10.26
CA ALA A 44 9.71 9.28 9.58
C ALA A 44 9.74 7.97 8.76
N PRO A 45 9.36 6.79 9.31
CA PRO A 45 9.34 5.55 8.53
C PRO A 45 8.32 5.59 7.38
N VAL A 46 7.19 6.27 7.57
CA VAL A 46 6.17 6.47 6.52
C VAL A 46 6.72 7.30 5.36
N LEU A 47 7.37 8.43 5.68
CA LEU A 47 7.95 9.32 4.67
C LEU A 47 9.04 8.60 3.86
N GLN A 48 9.86 7.77 4.51
CA GLN A 48 10.84 6.94 3.82
C GLN A 48 10.18 5.90 2.90
N ALA A 49 9.11 5.24 3.33
CA ALA A 49 8.39 4.29 2.50
C ALA A 49 7.77 4.94 1.24
N ILE A 50 7.30 6.18 1.36
CA ILE A 50 6.79 6.97 0.22
C ILE A 50 7.92 7.25 -0.79
N GLU A 51 9.11 7.61 -0.30
CA GLU A 51 10.30 7.81 -1.13
C GLU A 51 10.71 6.53 -1.86
N ASP A 52 10.73 5.40 -1.16
CA ASP A 52 11.08 4.10 -1.72
C ASP A 52 10.10 3.66 -2.81
N ALA A 53 8.80 3.83 -2.56
CA ALA A 53 7.75 3.55 -3.53
C ALA A 53 7.88 4.44 -4.78
N ARG A 54 8.18 5.74 -4.60
CA ARG A 54 8.39 6.67 -5.71
C ARG A 54 9.55 6.21 -6.60
N ARG A 55 10.69 5.88 -6.00
CA ARG A 55 11.86 5.35 -6.70
C ARG A 55 11.56 4.05 -7.44
N ALA A 56 10.78 3.15 -6.85
CA ALA A 56 10.38 1.89 -7.48
C ALA A 56 9.48 2.09 -8.71
N CYS A 57 8.69 3.16 -8.74
CA CYS A 57 7.89 3.54 -9.92
C CYS A 57 8.72 4.23 -11.03
N GLY A 58 9.99 4.54 -10.78
CA GLY A 58 10.86 5.23 -11.74
C GLY A 58 10.56 6.71 -11.91
N VAL A 59 9.93 7.34 -10.92
CA VAL A 59 9.61 8.79 -10.86
C VAL A 59 10.38 9.52 -9.78
#